data_AF-A0A956MJJ1-F1
#
_entry.id   AF-A0A956MJJ1-F1
#
_cell.length_a   1.000
_cell.length_b   1.000
_cell.length_c   1.000
_cell.angle_alpha   90.00
_cell.angle_beta   90.00
_cell.angle_gamma   90.00
#
_symmetry.space_group_name_H-M   'P 1'
#
loop_
_entity.id
_entity.type
_entity.pdbx_description
1 polymer ?
#
loop_
_entity_poly.entity_id
_entity_poly.type
_entity_poly.pdbx_seq_one_letter_code
_entity_poly.pdbx_strand_id
1 'polypeptide(L)'
;MSGSFLRLASSGAREGAPRRVASRRSPHRILVAGLAAAALQASPLSSRPLGAQQSRVHDLPLVPANVHWGYYDASLAPVLRIRSGDAVTFETMVARGVERMRMAGARADEIPEALAAVERAVTDRGPGAHPMTGPIFVEGAEPGDVLEVHIEDIGYMHPFGVGAFAPGGGTLPDDFPYAGLKLIRFDDEGTAAFSPGVRLTLAPFFGSIGVAPPVLSGRVSSRAPGYHVGNLDNKELGVGSVVYLPVHVPGALLSIGDGHALQGDGEVSGTAIETSLSGRMRVRVRKDLDLTWPRAETSTHVITMGLDPDLDEAARLATREMVKYLVEERGLTREDAYILCSLVVDLRVTQVVDGTKGIHAMLPKSIFR
;
A
#
# COMPACT_ATOMS: atom_id res chain seq x y z
N MET A 1 -42.86 11.93 44.77
CA MET A 1 -43.03 13.40 44.82
C MET A 1 -42.38 13.95 43.55
N SER A 2 -43.19 14.23 42.52
CA SER A 2 -43.58 15.59 42.07
C SER A 2 -42.41 16.30 41.36
N GLY A 3 -42.45 16.83 40.14
CA GLY A 3 -43.45 17.10 39.10
C GLY A 3 -42.67 17.69 37.88
N SER A 4 -43.04 17.51 36.61
CA SER A 4 -44.14 18.09 35.82
C SER A 4 -43.72 19.28 34.90
N PHE A 5 -44.00 19.11 33.59
CA PHE A 5 -44.25 20.10 32.49
C PHE A 5 -43.09 21.02 32.01
N LEU A 6 -42.95 21.42 30.73
CA LEU A 6 -43.94 21.86 29.73
C LEU A 6 -43.43 21.75 28.26
N ARG A 7 -44.39 21.65 27.33
CA ARG A 7 -44.26 21.71 25.85
C ARG A 7 -44.08 23.15 25.35
N LEU A 8 -43.57 23.31 24.11
CA LEU A 8 -44.14 24.24 23.12
C LEU A 8 -43.74 23.84 21.68
N ALA A 9 -44.71 23.96 20.78
CA ALA A 9 -44.66 23.63 19.36
C ALA A 9 -45.14 24.84 18.52
N SER A 10 -45.07 24.69 17.20
CA SER A 10 -45.60 25.56 16.11
C SER A 10 -44.64 26.67 15.67
N SER A 11 -44.55 27.10 14.41
CA SER A 11 -45.30 26.91 13.15
C SER A 11 -44.34 27.33 12.01
N GLY A 12 -44.42 26.85 10.77
CA GLY A 12 -45.41 27.25 9.78
C GLY A 12 -44.74 27.32 8.40
N ALA A 13 -45.38 26.71 7.40
CA ALA A 13 -44.94 26.59 6.02
C ALA A 13 -45.13 27.89 5.21
N ARG A 14 -44.41 28.03 4.08
CA ARG A 14 -44.99 28.38 2.76
C ARG A 14 -43.98 28.32 1.60
N GLU A 15 -44.48 27.72 0.52
CA GLU A 15 -43.90 27.53 -0.81
C GLU A 15 -43.89 28.82 -1.65
N GLY A 16 -43.10 28.83 -2.73
CA GLY A 16 -43.31 29.73 -3.87
C GLY A 16 -42.10 29.93 -4.79
N ALA A 17 -41.94 29.07 -5.80
CA ALA A 17 -41.01 29.23 -6.92
C ALA A 17 -41.74 29.79 -8.18
N PRO A 18 -41.10 30.05 -9.34
CA PRO A 18 -41.04 31.38 -9.94
C PRO A 18 -41.88 31.55 -11.22
N ARG A 19 -42.17 32.81 -11.60
CA ARG A 19 -42.81 33.16 -12.89
C ARG A 19 -41.77 33.61 -13.92
N ARG A 20 -41.64 32.83 -15.00
CA ARG A 20 -41.12 33.26 -16.31
C ARG A 20 -42.24 33.95 -17.10
N VAL A 21 -41.91 35.02 -17.81
CA VAL A 21 -42.74 35.58 -18.90
C VAL A 21 -41.86 35.66 -20.14
N ALA A 22 -42.41 35.18 -21.26
CA ALA A 22 -41.80 35.16 -22.58
C ALA A 22 -42.59 36.08 -23.55
N SER A 23 -42.03 36.24 -24.75
CA SER A 23 -42.61 36.82 -25.98
C SER A 23 -42.31 38.32 -26.17
N ARG A 24 -42.05 38.86 -27.38
CA ARG A 24 -42.32 38.39 -28.75
C ARG A 24 -41.48 39.19 -29.78
N ARG A 25 -41.46 38.65 -31.00
CA ARG A 25 -40.73 38.94 -32.25
C ARG A 25 -40.87 40.37 -32.86
N SER A 26 -39.75 40.83 -33.49
CA SER A 26 -39.54 41.38 -34.87
C SER A 26 -40.47 42.49 -35.45
N PRO A 27 -40.16 43.18 -36.57
CA PRO A 27 -39.00 43.12 -37.50
C PRO A 27 -38.39 44.52 -37.80
N HIS A 28 -37.30 44.62 -38.57
CA HIS A 28 -37.09 45.62 -39.65
C HIS A 28 -35.75 45.39 -40.36
N ARG A 29 -35.67 45.89 -41.59
CA ARG A 29 -34.85 45.42 -42.72
C ARG A 29 -33.80 46.49 -43.09
N ILE A 30 -32.64 46.02 -43.57
CA ILE A 30 -31.72 46.66 -44.55
C ILE A 30 -30.82 47.78 -44.03
N LEU A 31 -29.48 47.58 -44.09
CA LEU A 31 -28.59 48.20 -45.09
C LEU A 31 -27.18 47.59 -45.00
N VAL A 32 -26.64 47.21 -46.16
CA VAL A 32 -25.26 46.73 -46.35
C VAL A 32 -24.36 47.94 -46.52
N ALA A 33 -23.30 48.04 -45.70
CA ALA A 33 -22.16 48.91 -45.95
C ALA A 33 -20.88 48.16 -45.54
N GLY A 34 -19.98 48.00 -46.50
CA GLY A 34 -18.76 47.22 -46.36
C GLY A 34 -17.74 47.88 -45.43
N LEU A 35 -17.15 47.06 -44.57
CA LEU A 35 -15.93 47.36 -43.83
C LEU A 35 -14.95 46.22 -44.11
N ALA A 36 -13.82 46.59 -44.71
CA ALA A 36 -12.71 45.70 -44.97
C ALA A 36 -12.11 45.24 -43.64
N ALA A 37 -12.23 43.95 -43.35
CA ALA A 37 -11.49 43.29 -42.27
C ALA A 37 -10.31 42.55 -42.88
N ALA A 38 -9.10 42.94 -42.47
CA ALA A 38 -7.86 42.28 -42.84
C ALA A 38 -7.90 40.80 -42.44
N ALA A 39 -7.69 39.91 -43.40
CA ALA A 39 -7.57 38.49 -43.16
C ALA A 39 -6.25 38.19 -42.45
N LEU A 40 -6.27 38.07 -41.12
CA LEU A 40 -5.25 37.32 -40.41
C LEU A 40 -5.47 35.84 -40.72
N GLN A 41 -4.60 35.27 -41.55
CA GLN A 41 -4.48 33.83 -41.70
C GLN A 41 -4.06 33.24 -40.35
N ALA A 42 -5.03 32.74 -39.60
CA ALA A 42 -4.77 31.85 -38.49
C ALA A 42 -4.22 30.54 -39.08
N SER A 43 -2.90 30.38 -39.00
CA SER A 43 -2.29 29.07 -39.20
C SER A 43 -2.91 28.11 -38.18
N PRO A 44 -3.32 26.88 -38.55
CA PRO A 44 -3.79 25.93 -37.56
C PRO A 44 -2.63 25.67 -36.61
N LEU A 45 -2.82 26.06 -35.34
CA LEU A 45 -1.98 25.58 -34.26
C LEU A 45 -2.12 24.06 -34.27
N SER A 46 -1.13 23.39 -34.85
CA SER A 46 -0.95 21.96 -34.71
C SER A 46 -0.89 21.69 -33.20
N SER A 47 -2.00 21.21 -32.64
CA SER A 47 -2.01 20.63 -31.30
C SER A 47 -1.10 19.42 -31.36
N ARG A 48 0.19 19.63 -31.04
CA ARG A 48 1.08 18.55 -30.67
C ARG A 48 0.33 17.75 -29.59
N PRO A 49 0.17 16.43 -29.73
CA PRO A 49 -0.26 15.65 -28.59
C PRO A 49 0.74 15.96 -27.48
N LEU A 50 0.24 16.29 -26.28
CA LEU A 50 1.05 16.25 -25.06
C LEU A 50 1.75 14.89 -25.11
N GLY A 51 3.04 14.90 -25.46
CA GLY A 51 3.77 13.68 -25.71
C GLY A 51 3.63 12.81 -24.47
N ALA A 52 3.18 11.57 -24.63
CA ALA A 52 3.27 10.57 -23.58
C ALA A 52 4.74 10.57 -23.13
N GLN A 53 5.01 11.20 -21.98
CA GLN A 53 6.36 11.36 -21.49
C GLN A 53 6.85 9.96 -21.14
N GLN A 54 7.92 9.50 -21.78
CA GLN A 54 8.43 8.16 -21.57
C GLN A 54 8.74 7.96 -20.09
N SER A 55 8.10 6.95 -19.48
CA SER A 55 8.39 6.51 -18.12
C SER A 55 9.86 6.12 -18.00
N ARG A 56 10.55 6.61 -16.98
CA ARG A 56 11.94 6.26 -16.71
C ARG A 56 12.01 5.05 -15.77
N VAL A 57 13.17 4.41 -15.74
CA VAL A 57 13.53 3.41 -14.74
C VAL A 57 14.67 4.02 -13.92
N HIS A 58 14.53 3.96 -12.59
CA HIS A 58 15.52 4.44 -11.63
C HIS A 58 16.04 3.28 -10.80
N ASP A 59 17.32 3.29 -10.46
CA ASP A 59 17.92 2.29 -9.57
C ASP A 59 18.04 2.82 -8.14
N LEU A 60 17.65 2.01 -7.18
CA LEU A 60 17.78 2.26 -5.74
C LEU A 60 18.47 1.06 -5.07
N PRO A 61 19.80 0.93 -5.23
CA PRO A 61 20.55 -0.22 -4.73
C PRO A 61 20.60 -0.21 -3.20
N LEU A 62 20.87 -1.38 -2.61
CA LEU A 62 21.02 -1.52 -1.17
C LEU A 62 22.38 -0.98 -0.72
N VAL A 63 22.40 0.29 -0.32
CA VAL A 63 23.54 0.96 0.29
C VAL A 63 23.09 1.71 1.55
N PRO A 64 23.99 1.94 2.54
CA PRO A 64 23.60 2.59 3.79
C PRO A 64 22.87 3.92 3.64
N ALA A 65 23.24 4.72 2.62
CA ALA A 65 22.62 6.02 2.37
C ALA A 65 21.16 5.93 1.89
N ASN A 66 20.72 4.76 1.40
CA ASN A 66 19.38 4.52 0.89
C ASN A 66 18.46 3.84 1.92
N VAL A 67 18.95 3.59 3.14
CA VAL A 67 18.25 2.81 4.15
C VAL A 67 18.06 3.62 5.43
N HIS A 68 16.82 3.73 5.87
CA HIS A 68 16.47 4.06 7.25
C HIS A 68 15.98 2.80 7.95
N TRP A 69 16.04 2.73 9.28
CA TRP A 69 15.77 1.47 9.99
C TRP A 69 14.75 1.66 11.09
N GLY A 70 13.65 0.92 10.99
CA GLY A 70 12.77 0.67 12.12
C GLY A 70 11.59 1.65 12.22
N TYR A 71 11.43 2.60 11.30
CA TYR A 71 10.38 3.61 11.38
C TYR A 71 9.91 4.15 10.04
N TYR A 72 8.78 4.86 10.04
CA TYR A 72 8.33 5.78 8.99
C TYR A 72 8.27 7.19 9.60
N ASP A 73 8.75 8.20 8.88
CA ASP A 73 8.84 9.57 9.39
C ASP A 73 8.81 10.59 8.24
N ALA A 74 7.98 11.63 8.38
CA ALA A 74 7.82 12.71 7.41
C ALA A 74 9.03 13.65 7.31
N SER A 75 9.91 13.64 8.30
CA SER A 75 11.09 14.50 8.37
C SER A 75 12.30 13.95 7.60
N LEU A 76 12.22 12.72 7.11
CA LEU A 76 13.31 12.09 6.35
C LEU A 76 13.54 12.82 5.02
N ALA A 77 14.81 13.08 4.72
CA ALA A 77 15.20 13.52 3.38
C ALA A 77 15.03 12.37 2.38
N PRO A 78 14.42 12.62 1.21
CA PRO A 78 14.28 11.57 0.22
C PRO A 78 15.63 11.19 -0.40
N VAL A 79 15.84 9.90 -0.58
CA VAL A 79 17.06 9.34 -1.20
C VAL A 79 16.95 9.24 -2.73
N LEU A 80 15.71 9.27 -3.23
CA LEU A 80 15.37 9.25 -4.64
C LEU A 80 14.15 10.13 -4.90
N ARG A 81 14.11 10.82 -6.05
CA ARG A 81 12.93 11.54 -6.54
C ARG A 81 12.51 10.97 -7.90
N ILE A 82 11.24 10.62 -8.04
CA ILE A 82 10.68 10.04 -9.27
C ILE A 82 9.44 10.81 -9.71
N ARG A 83 9.04 10.64 -10.97
CA ARG A 83 7.75 11.13 -11.47
C ARG A 83 6.69 10.06 -11.41
N SER A 84 5.43 10.48 -11.32
CA SER A 84 4.29 9.58 -11.56
C SER A 84 4.44 8.86 -12.90
N GLY A 85 4.35 7.54 -12.89
CA GLY A 85 4.52 6.64 -14.03
C GLY A 85 5.92 6.00 -14.15
N ASP A 86 6.92 6.51 -13.43
CA ASP A 86 8.27 5.93 -13.42
C ASP A 86 8.30 4.58 -12.71
N ALA A 87 9.28 3.76 -13.09
CA ALA A 87 9.63 2.52 -12.43
C ALA A 87 10.89 2.68 -11.58
N VAL A 88 10.98 1.88 -10.50
CA VAL A 88 12.14 1.81 -9.62
C VAL A 88 12.54 0.34 -9.47
N THR A 89 13.80 0.04 -9.77
CA THR A 89 14.50 -1.19 -9.40
C THR A 89 15.16 -0.98 -8.05
N PHE A 90 14.96 -1.88 -7.10
CA PHE A 90 15.42 -1.70 -5.72
C PHE A 90 15.82 -3.02 -5.08
N GLU A 91 16.53 -2.92 -3.96
CA GLU A 91 17.02 -4.05 -3.17
C GLU A 91 16.70 -3.82 -1.69
N THR A 92 16.30 -4.85 -0.96
CA THR A 92 15.90 -4.76 0.45
C THR A 92 16.77 -5.63 1.36
N MET A 93 16.95 -5.19 2.59
CA MET A 93 17.63 -5.96 3.62
C MET A 93 16.62 -6.76 4.45
N VAL A 94 17.00 -7.98 4.83
CA VAL A 94 16.24 -8.83 5.76
C VAL A 94 15.86 -8.10 7.06
N ALA A 95 14.68 -8.38 7.60
CA ALA A 95 14.26 -7.91 8.91
C ALA A 95 15.26 -8.28 10.01
N ARG A 96 15.45 -7.36 10.98
CA ARG A 96 16.35 -7.50 12.14
C ARG A 96 17.84 -7.64 11.82
N GLY A 97 18.24 -7.57 10.55
CA GLY A 97 19.62 -7.55 10.13
C GLY A 97 20.25 -8.92 9.88
N VAL A 98 21.51 -8.92 9.42
CA VAL A 98 22.25 -10.12 9.04
C VAL A 98 22.70 -10.96 10.22
N GLU A 99 22.73 -10.41 11.44
CA GLU A 99 23.07 -11.20 12.62
C GLU A 99 22.13 -12.40 12.82
N ARG A 100 20.84 -12.23 12.52
CA ARG A 100 19.86 -13.32 12.56
C ARG A 100 20.21 -14.44 11.57
N MET A 101 20.76 -14.10 10.40
CA MET A 101 21.23 -15.08 9.42
C MET A 101 22.42 -15.88 9.97
N ARG A 102 23.39 -15.20 10.59
CA ARG A 102 24.55 -15.85 11.22
C ARG A 102 24.12 -16.80 12.33
N MET A 103 23.23 -16.34 13.21
CA MET A 103 22.68 -17.15 14.30
C MET A 103 21.90 -18.38 13.81
N ALA A 104 21.24 -18.27 12.64
CA ALA A 104 20.55 -19.40 12.01
C ALA A 104 21.50 -20.38 11.30
N GLY A 105 22.79 -20.03 11.15
CA GLY A 105 23.83 -20.87 10.58
C GLY A 105 24.29 -20.48 9.17
N ALA A 106 23.96 -19.29 8.67
CA ALA A 106 24.53 -18.78 7.42
C ALA A 106 26.03 -18.47 7.60
N ARG A 107 26.86 -18.88 6.63
CA ARG A 107 28.29 -18.57 6.66
C ARG A 107 28.54 -17.12 6.25
N ALA A 108 29.66 -16.55 6.70
CA ALA A 108 30.01 -15.16 6.41
C ALA A 108 30.18 -14.88 4.90
N ASP A 109 30.69 -15.86 4.14
CA ASP A 109 30.85 -15.79 2.67
C ASP A 109 29.52 -15.88 1.90
N GLU A 110 28.43 -16.30 2.56
CA GLU A 110 27.09 -16.39 1.97
C GLU A 110 26.28 -15.10 2.13
N ILE A 111 26.69 -14.18 3.02
CA ILE A 111 25.99 -12.94 3.28
C ILE A 111 26.51 -11.85 2.33
N PRO A 112 25.68 -11.28 1.44
CA PRO A 112 26.15 -10.25 0.52
C PRO A 112 26.70 -9.01 1.25
N GLU A 113 27.80 -8.45 0.74
CA GLU A 113 28.48 -7.31 1.36
C GLU A 113 27.59 -6.08 1.48
N ALA A 114 26.62 -5.88 0.58
CA ALA A 114 25.63 -4.81 0.67
C ALA A 114 24.85 -4.83 2.00
N LEU A 115 24.37 -6.00 2.43
CA LEU A 115 23.65 -6.13 3.69
C LEU A 115 24.59 -5.88 4.88
N ALA A 116 25.81 -6.42 4.83
CA ALA A 116 26.80 -6.20 5.89
C ALA A 116 27.19 -4.72 6.01
N ALA A 117 27.30 -4.01 4.88
CA ALA A 117 27.58 -2.58 4.85
C ALA A 117 26.45 -1.76 5.51
N VAL A 118 25.18 -2.08 5.20
CA VAL A 118 24.01 -1.45 5.83
C VAL A 118 24.02 -1.71 7.34
N GLU A 119 24.20 -2.95 7.78
CA GLU A 119 24.22 -3.30 9.22
C GLU A 119 25.29 -2.52 10.00
N ARG A 120 26.49 -2.36 9.42
CA ARG A 120 27.60 -1.64 10.06
C ARG A 120 27.37 -0.12 10.11
N ALA A 121 26.79 0.46 9.07
CA ALA A 121 26.70 1.92 8.92
C ALA A 121 25.40 2.53 9.47
N VAL A 122 24.28 1.80 9.43
CA VAL A 122 22.98 2.32 9.90
C VAL A 122 22.82 2.06 11.40
N THR A 123 23.15 3.08 12.19
CA THR A 123 23.14 3.05 13.66
C THR A 123 21.91 3.72 14.29
N ASP A 124 21.31 4.71 13.63
CA ASP A 124 20.01 5.28 14.04
C ASP A 124 18.89 4.31 13.68
N ARG A 125 18.61 3.39 14.62
CA ARG A 125 17.54 2.41 14.52
C ARG A 125 16.37 2.86 15.39
N GLY A 126 15.21 3.02 14.77
CA GLY A 126 13.97 3.31 15.46
C GLY A 126 13.37 2.08 16.16
N PRO A 127 12.11 2.18 16.61
CA PRO A 127 11.49 1.18 17.48
C PRO A 127 11.09 -0.13 16.79
N GLY A 128 11.03 -0.16 15.45
CA GLY A 128 10.65 -1.34 14.67
C GLY A 128 11.84 -2.17 14.20
N ALA A 129 11.54 -3.31 13.59
CA ALA A 129 12.53 -4.33 13.24
C ALA A 129 13.07 -4.20 11.79
N HIS A 130 12.41 -3.44 10.93
CA HIS A 130 12.61 -3.51 9.48
C HIS A 130 13.58 -2.43 8.98
N PRO A 131 14.70 -2.81 8.33
CA PRO A 131 15.43 -1.89 7.48
C PRO A 131 14.58 -1.56 6.23
N MET A 132 14.43 -0.28 5.95
CA MET A 132 13.53 0.25 4.93
C MET A 132 14.35 0.96 3.85
N THR A 133 14.22 0.51 2.61
CA THR A 133 14.84 1.14 1.45
C THR A 133 13.97 2.31 0.99
N GLY A 134 14.53 3.51 0.97
CA GLY A 134 13.81 4.76 0.77
C GLY A 134 14.24 5.86 1.75
N PRO A 135 13.44 6.92 1.94
CA PRO A 135 12.17 7.17 1.26
C PRO A 135 12.33 7.73 -0.15
N ILE A 136 11.41 7.35 -1.03
CA ILE A 136 11.27 7.83 -2.40
C ILE A 136 10.24 8.96 -2.42
N PHE A 137 10.63 10.12 -2.95
CA PHE A 137 9.73 11.24 -3.18
C PHE A 137 9.08 11.11 -4.57
N VAL A 138 7.75 11.07 -4.61
CA VAL A 138 6.98 10.99 -5.87
C VAL A 138 6.47 12.39 -6.25
N GLU A 139 7.03 12.97 -7.32
CA GLU A 139 6.66 14.31 -7.78
C GLU A 139 5.14 14.41 -8.07
N GLY A 140 4.51 15.42 -7.46
CA GLY A 140 3.09 15.73 -7.64
C GLY A 140 2.13 14.96 -6.72
N ALA A 141 2.64 14.07 -5.86
CA ALA A 141 1.83 13.47 -4.80
C ALA A 141 1.66 14.46 -3.64
N GLU A 142 0.43 14.66 -3.19
CA GLU A 142 0.02 15.58 -2.13
C GLU A 142 -0.89 14.86 -1.13
N PRO A 143 -1.01 15.34 0.13
CA PRO A 143 -1.92 14.76 1.10
C PRO A 143 -3.36 14.63 0.55
N GLY A 144 -3.95 13.45 0.69
CA GLY A 144 -5.28 13.11 0.15
C GLY A 144 -5.25 12.42 -1.21
N ASP A 145 -4.12 12.42 -1.92
CA ASP A 145 -3.95 11.56 -3.09
C ASP A 145 -3.70 10.11 -2.67
N VAL A 146 -3.63 9.22 -3.67
CA VAL A 146 -3.24 7.83 -3.50
C VAL A 146 -2.04 7.51 -4.38
N LEU A 147 -1.04 6.80 -3.85
CA LEU A 147 -0.04 6.12 -4.67
C LEU A 147 -0.57 4.76 -5.13
N GLU A 148 -0.54 4.51 -6.43
CA GLU A 148 -0.75 3.21 -7.04
C GLU A 148 0.62 2.59 -7.35
N VAL A 149 0.99 1.54 -6.64
CA VAL A 149 2.28 0.86 -6.75
C VAL A 149 2.07 -0.52 -7.35
N HIS A 150 2.54 -0.71 -8.58
CA HIS A 150 2.53 -1.99 -9.29
C HIS A 150 3.81 -2.74 -8.97
N ILE A 151 3.69 -3.98 -8.51
CA ILE A 151 4.83 -4.86 -8.28
C ILE A 151 5.10 -5.61 -9.58
N GLU A 152 6.16 -5.22 -10.31
CA GLU A 152 6.47 -5.73 -11.64
C GLU A 152 7.38 -6.96 -11.59
N ASP A 153 8.28 -7.04 -10.61
CA ASP A 153 9.25 -8.14 -10.47
C ASP A 153 9.72 -8.28 -9.02
N ILE A 154 10.06 -9.52 -8.63
CA ILE A 154 10.65 -9.86 -7.33
C ILE A 154 11.69 -10.96 -7.54
N GLY A 155 12.89 -10.73 -7.04
CA GLY A 155 14.00 -11.68 -7.03
C GLY A 155 14.65 -11.80 -5.66
N TYR A 156 15.49 -12.81 -5.48
CA TYR A 156 16.24 -13.01 -4.24
C TYR A 156 17.65 -12.41 -4.37
N MET A 157 18.12 -11.73 -3.33
CA MET A 157 19.51 -11.28 -3.26
C MET A 157 20.49 -12.40 -2.89
N HIS A 158 19.99 -13.48 -2.29
CA HIS A 158 20.75 -14.66 -1.88
C HIS A 158 19.80 -15.85 -1.69
N PRO A 159 20.28 -17.11 -1.76
CA PRO A 159 19.42 -18.30 -1.86
C PRO A 159 19.03 -18.88 -0.49
N PHE A 160 18.69 -18.05 0.50
CA PHE A 160 18.21 -18.53 1.79
C PHE A 160 17.37 -17.50 2.53
N GLY A 161 16.69 -17.95 3.58
CA GLY A 161 15.98 -17.11 4.52
C GLY A 161 15.91 -17.74 5.91
N VAL A 162 15.33 -17.01 6.86
CA VAL A 162 15.29 -17.42 8.28
C VAL A 162 13.88 -17.41 8.84
N GLY A 163 13.33 -18.60 9.06
CA GLY A 163 12.16 -18.75 9.91
C GLY A 163 12.54 -18.70 11.40
N ALA A 164 11.72 -18.06 12.23
CA ALA A 164 11.93 -18.03 13.67
C ALA A 164 10.65 -17.98 14.50
N PHE A 165 10.84 -18.18 15.80
CA PHE A 165 9.91 -17.78 16.84
C PHE A 165 10.69 -17.33 18.07
N ALA A 166 10.07 -16.54 18.93
CA ALA A 166 10.63 -16.09 20.21
C ALA A 166 9.58 -16.21 21.33
N PRO A 167 10.01 -16.40 22.59
CA PRO A 167 9.09 -16.42 23.74
C PRO A 167 8.27 -15.14 23.84
N GLY A 168 6.99 -15.26 24.20
CA GLY A 168 6.07 -14.13 24.30
C GLY A 168 5.65 -13.54 22.95
N GLY A 169 6.00 -14.17 21.83
CA GLY A 169 5.66 -13.75 20.47
C GLY A 169 4.80 -14.76 19.71
N GLY A 170 4.35 -14.36 18.52
CA GLY A 170 3.47 -15.17 17.69
C GLY A 170 2.07 -15.35 18.27
N THR A 171 1.31 -16.29 17.72
CA THR A 171 -0.03 -16.66 18.19
C THR A 171 -0.02 -17.55 19.43
N LEU A 172 1.16 -18.10 19.78
CA LEU A 172 1.36 -19.02 20.89
C LEU A 172 2.43 -18.47 21.84
N PRO A 173 2.17 -17.31 22.50
CA PRO A 173 3.18 -16.61 23.28
C PRO A 173 3.71 -17.42 24.48
N ASP A 174 2.93 -18.38 24.98
CA ASP A 174 3.22 -19.13 26.20
C ASP A 174 3.73 -20.58 25.95
N ASP A 175 3.56 -21.11 24.74
CA ASP A 175 3.83 -22.52 24.43
C ASP A 175 5.33 -22.80 24.21
N PHE A 176 6.07 -21.78 23.77
CA PHE A 176 7.49 -21.88 23.45
C PHE A 176 8.32 -20.99 24.41
N PRO A 177 8.74 -21.50 25.58
CA PRO A 177 9.55 -20.75 26.54
C PRO A 177 11.02 -20.58 26.11
N TYR A 178 11.33 -20.85 24.84
CA TYR A 178 12.64 -20.74 24.21
C TYR A 178 12.50 -20.12 22.82
N ALA A 179 13.60 -19.66 22.23
CA ALA A 179 13.62 -19.16 20.86
C ALA A 179 14.08 -20.24 19.88
N GLY A 180 13.62 -20.17 18.64
CA GLY A 180 14.05 -21.04 17.55
C GLY A 180 14.41 -20.24 16.31
N LEU A 181 15.50 -20.64 15.66
CA LEU A 181 15.93 -20.10 14.36
C LEU A 181 16.18 -21.27 13.40
N LYS A 182 15.74 -21.12 12.16
CA LYS A 182 15.97 -22.10 11.11
C LYS A 182 16.38 -21.41 9.83
N LEU A 183 17.61 -21.68 9.39
CA LEU A 183 18.04 -21.34 8.05
C LEU A 183 17.37 -22.27 7.04
N ILE A 184 16.68 -21.69 6.07
CA ILE A 184 15.96 -22.40 5.01
C ILE A 184 16.60 -22.00 3.69
N ARG A 185 17.11 -22.99 2.95
CA ARG A 185 17.83 -22.77 1.68
C ARG A 185 16.89 -22.96 0.51
N PHE A 186 17.02 -22.08 -0.48
CA PHE A 186 16.22 -22.06 -1.69
C PHE A 186 16.97 -22.79 -2.80
N ASP A 187 16.22 -23.39 -3.72
CA ASP A 187 16.76 -23.90 -4.99
C ASP A 187 16.33 -23.02 -6.18
N ASP A 188 16.96 -23.26 -7.33
CA ASP A 188 16.75 -22.48 -8.55
C ASP A 188 15.34 -22.67 -9.13
N GLU A 189 14.61 -23.69 -8.68
CA GLU A 189 13.21 -23.95 -9.04
C GLU A 189 12.20 -23.16 -8.18
N GLY A 190 12.66 -22.29 -7.28
CA GLY A 190 11.78 -21.49 -6.43
C GLY A 190 11.11 -22.31 -5.33
N THR A 191 11.82 -23.30 -4.79
CA THR A 191 11.34 -24.12 -3.69
C THR A 191 12.37 -24.22 -2.58
N ALA A 192 11.99 -24.79 -1.43
CA ALA A 192 12.88 -25.02 -0.31
C ALA A 192 12.60 -26.34 0.40
N ALA A 193 13.65 -27.11 0.68
CA ALA A 193 13.54 -28.28 1.56
C ALA A 193 13.52 -27.82 3.02
N PHE A 194 12.38 -28.00 3.70
CA PHE A 194 12.24 -27.58 5.11
C PHE A 194 12.70 -28.67 6.07
N SER A 195 12.28 -29.91 5.83
CA SER A 195 12.66 -31.11 6.60
C SER A 195 12.47 -32.36 5.73
N PRO A 196 12.94 -33.55 6.15
CA PRO A 196 12.71 -34.78 5.38
C PRO A 196 11.21 -34.98 5.09
N GLY A 197 10.86 -35.04 3.80
CA GLY A 197 9.48 -35.18 3.34
C GLY A 197 8.66 -33.88 3.30
N VAL A 198 9.22 -32.73 3.69
CA VAL A 198 8.55 -31.43 3.65
C VAL A 198 9.29 -30.48 2.70
N ARG A 199 8.65 -30.18 1.56
CA ARG A 199 9.13 -29.24 0.56
C ARG A 199 8.13 -28.09 0.43
N LEU A 200 8.65 -26.88 0.37
CA LEU A 200 7.89 -25.64 0.31
C LEU A 200 8.01 -25.04 -1.09
N THR A 201 6.90 -24.61 -1.67
CA THR A 201 6.90 -23.77 -2.87
C THR A 201 7.00 -22.32 -2.42
N LEU A 202 8.04 -21.61 -2.85
CA LEU A 202 8.25 -20.22 -2.46
C LEU A 202 7.30 -19.31 -3.24
N ALA A 203 6.90 -18.21 -2.60
CA ALA A 203 6.03 -17.19 -3.17
C ALA A 203 6.46 -15.84 -2.58
N PRO A 204 7.51 -15.21 -3.14
CA PRO A 204 8.12 -14.06 -2.51
C PRO A 204 7.24 -12.81 -2.64
N PHE A 205 7.26 -11.99 -1.59
CA PHE A 205 6.60 -10.69 -1.55
C PHE A 205 7.30 -9.77 -0.52
N PHE A 206 6.94 -8.48 -0.53
CA PHE A 206 7.42 -7.51 0.47
C PHE A 206 6.37 -7.36 1.57
N GLY A 207 6.71 -7.70 2.82
CA GLY A 207 5.84 -7.52 3.98
C GLY A 207 5.58 -6.05 4.29
N SER A 208 6.58 -5.20 4.08
CA SER A 208 6.54 -3.77 4.34
C SER A 208 6.59 -2.92 3.06
N ILE A 209 5.47 -2.26 2.72
CA ILE A 209 5.40 -1.18 1.71
C ILE A 209 4.58 -0.04 2.31
N GLY A 210 5.20 1.12 2.56
CA GLY A 210 4.54 2.19 3.29
C GLY A 210 4.98 3.59 2.91
N VAL A 211 4.17 4.58 3.25
CA VAL A 211 4.45 6.01 3.04
C VAL A 211 4.68 6.69 4.38
N ALA A 212 5.26 7.89 4.40
CA ALA A 212 5.42 8.62 5.65
C ALA A 212 4.05 9.01 6.25
N PRO A 213 3.91 8.96 7.59
CA PRO A 213 2.74 9.46 8.30
C PRO A 213 2.67 11.00 8.26
N PRO A 214 1.57 11.62 8.72
CA PRO A 214 1.53 13.07 8.94
C PRO A 214 2.69 13.55 9.82
N VAL A 215 3.18 14.77 9.56
CA VAL A 215 4.34 15.35 10.27
C VAL A 215 4.20 15.33 11.80
N LEU A 216 2.99 15.57 12.32
CA LEU A 216 2.72 15.60 13.76
C LEU A 216 2.75 14.21 14.43
N SER A 217 2.76 13.12 13.65
CA SER A 217 2.89 11.76 14.18
C SER A 217 4.32 11.42 14.62
N GLY A 218 5.32 12.18 14.16
CA GLY A 218 6.73 11.88 14.39
C GLY A 218 7.14 10.52 13.81
N ARG A 219 8.10 9.85 14.45
CA ARG A 219 8.55 8.50 14.07
C ARG A 219 7.50 7.46 14.45
N VAL A 220 6.91 6.81 13.45
CA VAL A 220 6.02 5.65 13.62
C VAL A 220 6.83 4.38 13.45
N SER A 221 6.65 3.40 14.33
CA SER A 221 7.35 2.12 14.24
C SER A 221 7.05 1.39 12.93
N SER A 222 8.08 0.81 12.31
CA SER A 222 7.91 -0.06 11.14
C SER A 222 7.24 -1.40 11.46
N ARG A 223 6.99 -1.73 12.74
CA ARG A 223 6.45 -3.03 13.13
C ARG A 223 4.95 -3.20 12.84
N ALA A 224 4.14 -2.23 13.25
CA ALA A 224 2.69 -2.37 13.16
C ALA A 224 2.18 -1.68 11.88
N PRO A 225 1.36 -2.35 11.05
CA PRO A 225 0.72 -1.68 9.93
C PRO A 225 -0.32 -0.66 10.39
N GLY A 226 -0.73 0.22 9.48
CA GLY A 226 -1.79 1.18 9.74
C GLY A 226 -2.24 1.94 8.50
N TYR A 227 -2.76 3.15 8.69
CA TYR A 227 -3.18 4.04 7.60
C TYR A 227 -2.03 4.44 6.65
N HIS A 228 -0.78 4.33 7.12
CA HIS A 228 0.44 4.55 6.34
C HIS A 228 0.89 3.27 5.60
N VAL A 229 0.05 2.23 5.67
CA VAL A 229 0.23 0.89 5.12
C VAL A 229 1.26 0.10 5.92
N GLY A 230 2.55 0.26 5.64
CA GLY A 230 3.61 -0.31 6.46
C GLY A 230 3.70 -1.84 6.36
N ASN A 231 3.90 -2.49 7.50
CA ASN A 231 4.09 -3.94 7.65
C ASN A 231 2.79 -4.73 7.50
N LEU A 232 2.28 -4.80 6.27
CA LEU A 232 1.01 -5.47 6.01
C LEU A 232 1.09 -6.97 6.16
N ASP A 233 2.23 -7.57 5.76
CA ASP A 233 2.43 -9.02 5.72
C ASP A 233 1.33 -9.74 4.96
N ASN A 234 0.94 -9.14 3.84
CA ASN A 234 -0.09 -9.67 2.97
C ASN A 234 0.53 -10.39 1.77
N LYS A 235 0.55 -11.72 1.83
CA LYS A 235 1.13 -12.59 0.78
C LYS A 235 0.48 -12.44 -0.60
N GLU A 236 -0.71 -11.82 -0.69
CA GLU A 236 -1.36 -11.54 -1.97
C GLU A 236 -0.63 -10.42 -2.75
N LEU A 237 0.27 -9.67 -2.10
CA LEU A 237 1.07 -8.59 -2.68
C LEU A 237 2.34 -9.09 -3.41
N GLY A 238 2.17 -10.14 -4.23
CA GLY A 238 3.23 -10.69 -5.09
C GLY A 238 3.36 -9.96 -6.44
N VAL A 239 4.17 -10.52 -7.35
CA VAL A 239 4.33 -10.01 -8.72
C VAL A 239 2.98 -9.92 -9.45
N GLY A 240 2.74 -8.79 -10.12
CA GLY A 240 1.50 -8.49 -10.85
C GLY A 240 0.38 -7.92 -9.98
N SER A 241 0.58 -7.81 -8.68
CA SER A 241 -0.33 -7.10 -7.79
C SER A 241 -0.10 -5.59 -7.82
N VAL A 242 -1.12 -4.86 -7.37
CA VAL A 242 -1.09 -3.41 -7.19
C VAL A 242 -1.51 -3.10 -5.75
N VAL A 243 -0.74 -2.26 -5.06
CA VAL A 243 -1.11 -1.72 -3.75
C VAL A 243 -1.35 -0.22 -3.83
N TYR A 244 -2.41 0.24 -3.18
CA TYR A 244 -2.84 1.62 -3.13
C TYR A 244 -2.58 2.21 -1.74
N LEU A 245 -1.72 3.23 -1.67
CA LEU A 245 -1.28 3.85 -0.42
C LEU A 245 -1.83 5.29 -0.30
N PRO A 246 -2.66 5.58 0.72
CA PRO A 246 -3.10 6.95 1.01
C PRO A 246 -1.91 7.86 1.31
N VAL A 247 -1.81 9.01 0.65
CA VAL A 247 -0.72 9.98 0.82
C VAL A 247 -1.03 10.93 1.97
N HIS A 248 -0.09 11.08 2.90
CA HIS A 248 -0.25 11.94 4.09
C HIS A 248 0.66 13.18 4.10
N VAL A 249 1.68 13.19 3.25
CA VAL A 249 2.68 14.28 3.13
C VAL A 249 3.07 14.49 1.67
N PRO A 250 3.53 15.71 1.30
CA PRO A 250 4.02 15.96 -0.05
C PRO A 250 5.09 14.97 -0.48
N GLY A 251 4.93 14.39 -1.67
CA GLY A 251 5.80 13.38 -2.23
C GLY A 251 5.67 11.98 -1.62
N ALA A 252 4.75 11.78 -0.67
CA ALA A 252 4.45 10.53 0.05
C ALA A 252 5.58 9.91 0.88
N LEU A 253 6.84 9.99 0.45
CA LEU A 253 8.01 9.37 1.08
C LEU A 253 7.86 7.84 1.20
N LEU A 254 7.65 7.19 0.06
CA LEU A 254 7.46 5.74 -0.09
C LEU A 254 8.73 4.97 0.32
N SER A 255 8.59 3.98 1.19
CA SER A 255 9.68 3.08 1.60
C SER A 255 9.23 1.61 1.54
N ILE A 256 10.14 0.72 1.15
CA ILE A 256 9.90 -0.72 1.00
C ILE A 256 10.97 -1.51 1.74
N GLY A 257 10.58 -2.62 2.38
CA GLY A 257 11.48 -3.49 3.12
C GLY A 257 10.83 -4.84 3.39
N ASP A 258 11.42 -5.57 4.33
CA ASP A 258 10.85 -6.80 4.89
C ASP A 258 10.51 -7.87 3.85
N GLY A 259 11.55 -8.43 3.23
CA GLY A 259 11.39 -9.42 2.18
C GLY A 259 11.03 -10.80 2.74
N HIS A 260 9.94 -11.39 2.25
CA HIS A 260 9.52 -12.74 2.64
C HIS A 260 9.65 -13.68 1.46
N ALA A 261 10.23 -14.87 1.66
CA ALA A 261 10.27 -15.90 0.63
C ALA A 261 8.99 -16.75 0.59
N LEU A 262 8.31 -16.87 1.73
CA LEU A 262 7.03 -17.56 1.89
C LEU A 262 6.40 -17.18 3.23
N GLN A 263 5.09 -16.97 3.22
CA GLN A 263 4.29 -16.71 4.42
C GLN A 263 2.93 -17.41 4.33
N GLY A 264 2.43 -17.90 5.47
CA GLY A 264 1.03 -18.31 5.63
C GLY A 264 0.14 -17.15 6.06
N ASP A 265 -1.17 -17.34 5.97
CA ASP A 265 -2.12 -16.39 6.58
C ASP A 265 -1.95 -16.40 8.10
N GLY A 266 -1.78 -15.21 8.68
CA GLY A 266 -1.58 -15.03 10.11
C GLY A 266 -0.12 -14.88 10.56
N GLU A 267 0.86 -15.29 9.76
CA GLU A 267 2.28 -15.21 10.14
C GLU A 267 2.56 -15.76 11.56
N VAL A 268 1.99 -16.92 11.85
CA VAL A 268 1.66 -17.34 13.24
C VAL A 268 2.82 -17.41 14.22
N SER A 269 4.06 -17.64 13.76
CA SER A 269 5.24 -17.69 14.63
C SER A 269 5.84 -16.31 14.93
N GLY A 270 5.29 -15.24 14.33
CA GLY A 270 5.81 -13.89 14.42
C GLY A 270 6.82 -13.51 13.34
N THR A 271 7.11 -14.41 12.39
CA THR A 271 7.92 -14.14 11.20
C THR A 271 7.57 -15.10 10.07
N ALA A 272 7.77 -14.66 8.83
CA ALA A 272 7.80 -15.48 7.63
C ALA A 272 9.13 -16.26 7.45
N ILE A 273 9.39 -16.73 6.22
CA ILE A 273 10.77 -17.01 5.78
C ILE A 273 11.45 -15.69 5.41
N GLU A 274 12.06 -15.03 6.39
CA GLU A 274 12.70 -13.72 6.25
C GLU A 274 13.91 -13.77 5.32
N THR A 275 13.98 -12.89 4.32
CA THR A 275 15.08 -12.82 3.36
C THR A 275 15.31 -11.40 2.83
N SER A 276 16.31 -11.24 1.96
CA SER A 276 16.53 -10.01 1.19
C SER A 276 16.09 -10.21 -0.25
N LEU A 277 15.31 -9.25 -0.74
CA LEU A 277 14.74 -9.31 -2.07
C LEU A 277 15.26 -8.15 -2.93
N SER A 278 15.42 -8.41 -4.22
CA SER A 278 15.41 -7.36 -5.24
C SER A 278 14.00 -7.24 -5.79
N GLY A 279 13.63 -6.07 -6.29
CA GLY A 279 12.33 -5.89 -6.92
C GLY A 279 12.33 -4.79 -7.95
N ARG A 280 11.23 -4.76 -8.70
CA ARG A 280 10.88 -3.67 -9.58
C ARG A 280 9.45 -3.27 -9.34
N MET A 281 9.22 -1.98 -9.17
CA MET A 281 7.87 -1.44 -9.04
C MET A 281 7.65 -0.25 -9.97
N ARG A 282 6.39 0.01 -10.32
CA ARG A 282 5.98 1.24 -10.98
C ARG A 282 5.02 2.02 -10.12
N VAL A 283 5.25 3.32 -9.99
CA VAL A 283 4.51 4.17 -9.06
C VAL A 283 3.74 5.22 -9.84
N ARG A 284 2.43 5.35 -9.59
CA ARG A 284 1.58 6.40 -10.16
C ARG A 284 0.88 7.15 -9.03
N VAL A 285 0.67 8.44 -9.24
CA VAL A 285 -0.19 9.27 -8.38
C VAL A 285 -1.60 9.25 -8.93
N ARG A 286 -2.57 8.83 -8.11
CA ARG A 286 -4.00 8.80 -8.39
C ARG A 286 -4.66 9.97 -7.68
N LYS A 287 -5.07 10.96 -8.45
CA LYS A 287 -5.80 12.17 -8.01
C LYS A 287 -7.32 11.94 -7.94
N ASP A 288 -7.77 10.82 -8.48
CA ASP A 288 -9.16 10.43 -8.67
C ASP A 288 -9.64 9.42 -7.62
N LEU A 289 -8.77 9.02 -6.69
CA LEU A 289 -9.09 8.11 -5.58
C LEU A 289 -8.99 8.85 -4.24
N ASP A 290 -9.87 8.49 -3.32
CA ASP A 290 -9.87 8.96 -1.92
C ASP A 290 -9.95 7.76 -0.97
N LEU A 291 -8.79 7.37 -0.45
CA LEU A 291 -8.63 6.22 0.43
C LEU A 291 -8.12 6.64 1.80
N THR A 292 -8.70 6.06 2.84
CA THR A 292 -8.21 6.19 4.23
C THR A 292 -7.35 4.99 4.63
N TRP A 293 -7.67 3.81 4.09
CA TRP A 293 -7.02 2.53 4.37
C TRP A 293 -6.40 1.94 3.11
N PRO A 294 -5.40 1.06 3.23
CA PRO A 294 -4.82 0.38 2.08
C PRO A 294 -5.87 -0.45 1.34
N ARG A 295 -5.74 -0.43 0.01
CA ARG A 295 -6.44 -1.31 -0.92
C ARG A 295 -5.39 -1.97 -1.79
N ALA A 296 -5.68 -3.16 -2.29
CA ALA A 296 -4.84 -3.83 -3.27
C ALA A 296 -5.68 -4.52 -4.34
N GLU A 297 -5.02 -4.94 -5.40
CA GLU A 297 -5.61 -5.71 -6.48
C GLU A 297 -4.62 -6.76 -6.96
N THR A 298 -5.12 -7.96 -7.24
CA THR A 298 -4.40 -8.97 -8.03
C THR A 298 -5.03 -9.06 -9.41
N SER A 299 -4.53 -9.95 -10.27
CA SER A 299 -5.16 -10.24 -11.56
C SER A 299 -6.60 -10.78 -11.41
N THR A 300 -6.93 -11.36 -10.25
CA THR A 300 -8.21 -12.06 -10.03
C THR A 300 -9.09 -11.39 -8.98
N HIS A 301 -8.55 -10.59 -8.07
CA HIS A 301 -9.30 -10.03 -6.94
C HIS A 301 -9.08 -8.54 -6.74
N VAL A 302 -10.10 -7.88 -6.20
CA VAL A 302 -9.96 -6.62 -5.46
C VAL A 302 -9.84 -6.96 -3.99
N ILE A 303 -8.93 -6.29 -3.29
CA ILE A 303 -8.59 -6.56 -1.90
C ILE A 303 -8.76 -5.28 -1.09
N THR A 304 -9.61 -5.32 -0.07
CA THR A 304 -9.65 -4.28 0.97
C THR A 304 -9.13 -4.83 2.28
N MET A 305 -8.60 -3.95 3.14
CA MET A 305 -7.91 -4.38 4.35
C MET A 305 -8.48 -3.66 5.56
N GLY A 306 -8.55 -4.38 6.67
CA GLY A 306 -8.85 -3.84 7.98
C GLY A 306 -7.72 -4.18 8.94
N LEU A 307 -7.29 -3.17 9.69
CA LEU A 307 -6.14 -3.24 10.58
C LEU A 307 -6.57 -2.76 11.96
N ASP A 308 -6.53 -3.65 12.95
CA ASP A 308 -6.94 -3.36 14.32
C ASP A 308 -6.30 -4.39 15.30
N PRO A 309 -6.03 -4.04 16.57
CA PRO A 309 -5.61 -5.02 17.57
C PRO A 309 -6.59 -6.19 17.78
N ASP A 310 -7.87 -5.99 17.46
CA ASP A 310 -8.93 -7.00 17.50
C ASP A 310 -9.31 -7.48 16.08
N LEU A 311 -9.34 -8.81 15.87
CA LEU A 311 -9.63 -9.38 14.55
C LEU A 311 -11.07 -9.17 14.09
N ASP A 312 -12.03 -9.08 15.02
CA ASP A 312 -13.42 -8.82 14.66
C ASP A 312 -13.58 -7.37 14.19
N GLU A 313 -12.88 -6.41 14.82
CA GLU A 313 -12.86 -5.03 14.35
C GLU A 313 -12.12 -4.89 13.01
N ALA A 314 -11.00 -5.60 12.84
CA ALA A 314 -10.31 -5.69 11.55
C ALA A 314 -11.23 -6.26 10.45
N ALA A 315 -11.98 -7.33 10.74
CA ALA A 315 -12.94 -7.92 9.81
C ALA A 315 -14.06 -6.95 9.44
N ARG A 316 -14.61 -6.21 10.41
CA ARG A 316 -15.62 -5.17 10.18
C ARG A 316 -15.08 -4.05 9.31
N LEU A 317 -13.84 -3.62 9.54
CA LEU A 317 -13.21 -2.57 8.76
C LEU A 317 -12.95 -3.03 7.32
N ALA A 318 -12.34 -4.22 7.13
CA ALA A 318 -12.10 -4.78 5.79
C ALA A 318 -13.40 -4.88 4.98
N THR A 319 -14.48 -5.36 5.62
CA THR A 319 -15.81 -5.46 5.02
C THR A 319 -16.40 -4.08 4.70
N ARG A 320 -16.24 -3.11 5.60
CA ARG A 320 -16.72 -1.73 5.39
C ARG A 320 -16.04 -1.08 4.19
N GLU A 321 -14.73 -1.24 4.07
CA GLU A 321 -13.96 -0.75 2.92
C GLU A 321 -14.37 -1.46 1.62
N MET A 322 -14.73 -2.75 1.68
CA MET A 322 -15.26 -3.47 0.50
C MET A 322 -16.63 -2.94 0.08
N VAL A 323 -17.52 -2.68 1.03
CA VAL A 323 -18.83 -2.05 0.74
C VAL A 323 -18.61 -0.66 0.15
N LYS A 324 -17.69 0.13 0.70
CA LYS A 324 -17.32 1.45 0.16
C LYS A 324 -16.87 1.32 -1.31
N TYR A 325 -15.94 0.40 -1.60
CA TYR A 325 -15.49 0.10 -2.97
C TYR A 325 -16.65 -0.23 -3.91
N LEU A 326 -17.54 -1.16 -3.53
CA LEU A 326 -18.66 -1.57 -4.36
C LEU A 326 -19.66 -0.44 -4.64
N VAL A 327 -19.86 0.47 -3.68
CA VAL A 327 -20.73 1.63 -3.87
C VAL A 327 -20.07 2.65 -4.79
N GLU A 328 -18.82 3.03 -4.51
CA GLU A 328 -18.14 4.13 -5.21
C GLU A 328 -17.68 3.73 -6.62
N GLU A 329 -17.11 2.54 -6.77
CA GLU A 329 -16.45 2.11 -8.02
C GLU A 329 -17.34 1.20 -8.88
N ARG A 330 -18.36 0.57 -8.28
CA ARG A 330 -19.30 -0.33 -8.98
C ARG A 330 -20.74 0.17 -9.00
N GLY A 331 -21.05 1.26 -8.29
CA GLY A 331 -22.36 1.91 -8.35
C GLY A 331 -23.49 1.10 -7.71
N LEU A 332 -23.18 0.15 -6.82
CA LEU A 332 -24.20 -0.62 -6.11
C LEU A 332 -24.88 0.25 -5.04
N THR A 333 -26.11 -0.10 -4.69
CA THR A 333 -26.73 0.41 -3.46
C THR A 333 -25.95 -0.10 -2.25
N ARG A 334 -26.03 0.60 -1.11
CA ARG A 334 -25.31 0.18 0.09
C ARG A 334 -25.79 -1.18 0.60
N GLU A 335 -27.10 -1.43 0.49
CA GLU A 335 -27.75 -2.69 0.86
C GLU A 335 -27.28 -3.84 -0.04
N ASP A 336 -27.32 -3.66 -1.37
CA ASP A 336 -26.90 -4.69 -2.32
C ASP A 336 -25.39 -4.96 -2.21
N ALA A 337 -24.58 -3.92 -2.01
CA ALA A 337 -23.14 -4.07 -1.79
C ALA A 337 -22.84 -4.92 -0.56
N TYR A 338 -23.55 -4.68 0.55
CA TYR A 338 -23.35 -5.46 1.77
C TYR A 338 -23.85 -6.90 1.65
N ILE A 339 -24.99 -7.12 1.00
CA ILE A 339 -25.48 -8.47 0.68
C ILE A 339 -24.49 -9.19 -0.22
N LEU A 340 -23.98 -8.53 -1.27
CA LEU A 340 -23.01 -9.12 -2.18
C LEU A 340 -21.73 -9.53 -1.46
N CYS A 341 -21.22 -8.71 -0.54
CA CYS A 341 -20.08 -9.09 0.30
C CYS A 341 -20.31 -10.43 0.99
N SER A 342 -21.49 -10.65 1.58
CA SER A 342 -21.81 -11.92 2.26
C SER A 342 -21.83 -13.14 1.32
N LEU A 343 -22.08 -12.93 0.03
CA LEU A 343 -22.22 -14.01 -0.95
C LEU A 343 -20.91 -14.41 -1.62
N VAL A 344 -19.98 -13.47 -1.82
CA VAL A 344 -18.81 -13.68 -2.69
C VAL A 344 -17.49 -13.13 -2.16
N VAL A 345 -17.47 -12.44 -1.01
CA VAL A 345 -16.23 -11.92 -0.43
C VAL A 345 -15.69 -12.87 0.61
N ASP A 346 -14.45 -13.32 0.42
CA ASP A 346 -13.73 -14.11 1.41
C ASP A 346 -12.95 -13.19 2.36
N LEU A 347 -13.15 -13.33 3.66
CA LEU A 347 -12.31 -12.69 4.68
C LEU A 347 -11.16 -13.63 5.03
N ARG A 348 -9.92 -13.15 4.90
CA ARG A 348 -8.71 -13.88 5.25
C ARG A 348 -7.92 -13.15 6.32
N VAL A 349 -7.29 -13.90 7.20
CA VAL A 349 -6.35 -13.35 8.16
C VAL A 349 -5.08 -12.97 7.42
N THR A 350 -4.66 -11.71 7.54
CA THR A 350 -3.41 -11.22 6.95
C THR A 350 -2.23 -11.63 7.84
N GLN A 351 -2.13 -11.01 9.02
CA GLN A 351 -1.20 -11.34 10.10
C GLN A 351 -1.88 -11.15 11.46
N VAL A 352 -1.33 -11.73 12.53
CA VAL A 352 -1.84 -11.62 13.91
C VAL A 352 -0.79 -11.30 14.97
N VAL A 353 0.39 -10.81 14.58
CA VAL A 353 1.62 -10.85 15.42
C VAL A 353 2.31 -9.49 15.64
N ASP A 354 1.81 -8.43 15.01
CA ASP A 354 2.46 -7.11 15.02
C ASP A 354 1.96 -6.16 16.11
N GLY A 355 0.97 -6.59 16.89
CA GLY A 355 0.21 -5.75 17.81
C GLY A 355 -1.07 -5.25 17.14
N THR A 356 -0.96 -4.52 16.03
CA THR A 356 -2.07 -4.35 15.08
C THR A 356 -2.19 -5.62 14.25
N LYS A 357 -3.38 -6.21 14.15
CA LYS A 357 -3.64 -7.42 13.35
C LYS A 357 -4.36 -7.05 12.06
N GLY A 358 -4.35 -7.96 11.09
CA GLY A 358 -4.95 -7.71 9.78
C GLY A 358 -5.99 -8.74 9.35
N ILE A 359 -7.09 -8.27 8.79
CA ILE A 359 -7.98 -9.04 7.92
C ILE A 359 -7.98 -8.39 6.53
N HIS A 360 -7.92 -9.19 5.47
CA HIS A 360 -8.14 -8.72 4.11
C HIS A 360 -9.34 -9.41 3.48
N ALA A 361 -10.17 -8.63 2.78
CA ALA A 361 -11.37 -9.05 2.12
C ALA A 361 -11.10 -9.22 0.62
N MET A 362 -11.35 -10.41 0.08
CA MET A 362 -11.08 -10.79 -1.30
C MET A 362 -12.37 -10.79 -2.11
N LEU A 363 -12.52 -9.87 -3.06
CA LEU A 363 -13.65 -9.82 -4.00
C LEU A 363 -13.21 -10.32 -5.38
N PRO A 364 -13.76 -11.44 -5.90
CA PRO A 364 -13.40 -11.95 -7.21
C PRO A 364 -13.84 -11.00 -8.32
N LYS A 365 -12.90 -10.57 -9.17
CA LYS A 365 -13.16 -9.68 -10.31
C LYS A 365 -14.06 -10.33 -11.37
N SER A 366 -14.07 -11.67 -11.44
CA SER A 366 -14.84 -12.45 -12.44
C SER A 366 -16.36 -12.33 -12.33
N ILE A 367 -16.88 -11.75 -11.25
CA ILE A 367 -18.33 -11.54 -11.09
C ILE A 367 -18.83 -10.34 -11.91
N PHE A 368 -17.94 -9.42 -12.28
CA PHE A 368 -18.25 -8.27 -13.12
C PHE A 368 -18.04 -8.63 -14.59
N ARG A 369 -19.00 -8.25 -15.45
CA ARG A 369 -19.01 -8.58 -16.89
C ARG A 369 -18.65 -7.38 -17.75
#